data_AF-A0A5B8G444-F1
#
_entry.id   AF-A0A5B8G444-F1
#
_cell.length_a   1.000
_cell.length_b   1.000
_cell.length_c   1.000
_cell.angle_alpha   90.00
_cell.angle_beta   90.00
_cell.angle_gamma   90.00
#
_symmetry.space_group_name_H-M   'P 1'
#
loop_
_entity.id
_entity.type
_entity.pdbx_description
1 polymer ?
#
loop_
_entity_poly.entity_id
_entity_poly.type
_entity_poly.pdbx_seq_one_letter_code
_entity_poly.pdbx_strand_id
1 'polypeptide(L)'
;MFERLSWGHRARRVLSMLAEERGLLQSARLADLVSLSQKRDRLVDDLASRPGRSDEDTIAMLERIRSEARRNQRLIEAFRKGVEDARTQLERIEKSTTEIGLYSSSGSRLPDPPTRARSDRRA
;
A
#
# COMPACT_ATOMS: atom_id res chain seq x y z
N MET A 1 -38.48 8.47 0.52
CA MET A 1 -37.57 9.59 0.16
C MET A 1 -36.31 9.61 1.04
N PHE A 2 -36.44 9.48 2.37
CA PHE A 2 -35.33 9.50 3.34
C PHE A 2 -34.26 8.40 3.18
N GLU A 3 -34.65 7.18 2.79
CA GLU A 3 -33.67 6.08 2.60
C GLU A 3 -32.67 6.35 1.47
N ARG A 4 -33.13 6.93 0.36
CA ARG A 4 -32.32 7.32 -0.81
C ARG A 4 -31.26 8.36 -0.43
N LEU A 5 -31.65 9.36 0.38
CA LEU A 5 -30.73 10.39 0.89
C LEU A 5 -29.66 9.80 1.81
N SER A 6 -30.02 8.80 2.64
CA SER A 6 -29.07 8.17 3.56
C SER A 6 -28.02 7.32 2.83
N TRP A 7 -28.42 6.57 1.79
CA TRP A 7 -27.50 5.71 1.05
C TRP A 7 -26.52 6.52 0.21
N GLY A 8 -27.02 7.53 -0.52
CA GLY A 8 -26.16 8.42 -1.31
C GLY A 8 -25.13 9.15 -0.43
N HIS A 9 -25.48 9.50 0.81
CA HIS A 9 -24.52 10.06 1.76
C HIS A 9 -23.43 9.04 2.14
N ARG A 10 -23.79 7.79 2.47
CA ARG A 10 -22.81 6.71 2.74
C ARG A 10 -21.89 6.47 1.54
N ALA A 11 -22.45 6.40 0.33
CA ALA A 11 -21.68 6.21 -0.91
C ALA A 11 -20.67 7.34 -1.14
N ARG A 12 -21.07 8.61 -0.91
CA ARG A 12 -20.16 9.75 -0.98
C ARG A 12 -19.05 9.70 0.08
N ARG A 13 -19.33 9.21 1.29
CA ARG A 13 -18.29 9.01 2.32
C ARG A 13 -17.27 7.97 1.89
N VAL A 14 -17.70 6.87 1.27
CA VAL A 14 -16.78 5.87 0.68
C VAL A 14 -15.95 6.50 -0.44
N LEU A 15 -16.54 7.27 -1.35
CA LEU A 15 -15.80 7.96 -2.41
C LEU A 15 -14.77 8.96 -1.85
N SER A 16 -15.13 9.73 -0.82
CA SER A 16 -14.22 10.65 -0.16
C SER A 16 -13.06 9.92 0.52
N MET A 17 -13.33 8.76 1.13
CA MET A 17 -12.29 7.92 1.73
C MET A 17 -11.36 7.32 0.66
N LEU A 18 -11.88 6.89 -0.50
CA LEU A 18 -11.03 6.42 -1.61
C LEU A 18 -10.14 7.53 -2.16
N ALA A 19 -10.61 8.78 -2.17
CA ALA A 19 -9.80 9.93 -2.55
C ALA A 19 -8.70 10.24 -1.51
N GLU A 20 -9.02 10.12 -0.21
CA GLU A 20 -8.05 10.23 0.89
C GLU A 20 -6.97 9.13 0.77
N GLU A 21 -7.38 7.87 0.57
CA GLU A 21 -6.50 6.72 0.34
C GLU A 21 -5.56 6.98 -0.85
N ARG A 22 -6.09 7.51 -1.96
CA ARG A 22 -5.28 7.87 -3.12
C ARG A 22 -4.21 8.91 -2.79
N GLY A 23 -4.57 9.96 -2.04
CA GLY A 23 -3.62 10.99 -1.62
C GLY A 23 -2.49 10.43 -0.76
N LEU A 24 -2.81 9.49 0.15
CA LEU A 24 -1.80 8.81 0.96
C LEU A 24 -0.90 7.88 0.12
N LEU A 25 -1.48 7.14 -0.84
CA LEU A 25 -0.71 6.33 -1.78
C LEU A 25 0.26 7.19 -2.59
N GLN A 26 -0.20 8.30 -3.16
CA GLN A 26 0.63 9.20 -3.96
C GLN A 26 1.77 9.86 -3.16
N SER A 27 1.56 10.08 -1.86
CA SER A 27 2.58 10.63 -0.96
C SER A 27 3.42 9.56 -0.25
N ALA A 28 3.27 8.28 -0.62
CA ALA A 28 3.96 7.15 -0.01
C ALA A 28 3.80 7.06 1.52
N ARG A 29 2.69 7.57 2.07
CA ARG A 29 2.38 7.56 3.50
C ARG A 29 1.74 6.24 3.93
N LEU A 30 2.53 5.15 3.85
CA LEU A 30 2.03 3.78 4.05
C LEU A 30 1.52 3.51 5.48
N ALA A 31 2.11 4.13 6.51
CA ALA A 31 1.66 3.98 7.90
C ALA A 31 0.25 4.57 8.11
N ASP A 32 -0.05 5.69 7.45
CA ASP A 32 -1.37 6.32 7.51
C ASP A 32 -2.42 5.49 6.74
N LEU A 33 -2.02 4.80 5.66
CA LEU A 33 -2.90 3.85 4.95
C LEU A 33 -3.32 2.68 5.83
N VAL A 34 -2.41 2.15 6.64
CA VAL A 34 -2.74 1.08 7.61
C VAL A 34 -3.77 1.59 8.62
N SER A 35 -3.60 2.83 9.10
CA SER A 35 -4.58 3.46 10.01
C SER A 35 -5.94 3.68 9.34
N LEU A 36 -5.95 3.95 8.03
CA LEU A 36 -7.17 4.14 7.25
C LEU A 36 -7.95 2.83 7.00
N SER A 37 -7.28 1.66 7.04
CA SER A 37 -7.89 0.36 6.72
C SER A 37 -9.11 0.03 7.57
N GLN A 38 -9.06 0.24 8.89
CA GLN A 38 -10.19 0.00 9.78
C GLN A 38 -11.37 0.93 9.48
N LYS A 39 -11.10 2.19 9.13
CA LYS A 39 -12.14 3.15 8.74
C LYS A 39 -12.76 2.75 7.40
N ARG A 40 -11.95 2.31 6.44
CA ARG A 40 -12.41 1.80 5.14
C ARG A 40 -13.38 0.64 5.34
N ASP A 41 -12.97 -0.39 6.07
CA ASP A 41 -13.76 -1.61 6.24
C ASP A 41 -15.11 -1.28 6.88
N ARG A 42 -15.14 -0.45 7.94
CA ARG A 42 -16.37 0.04 8.56
C ARG A 42 -17.30 0.79 7.60
N LEU A 43 -16.76 1.65 6.74
CA LEU A 43 -17.56 2.44 5.79
C LEU A 43 -18.12 1.57 4.67
N VAL A 44 -17.36 0.57 4.23
CA VAL A 44 -17.82 -0.40 3.22
C VAL A 44 -18.91 -1.29 3.82
N ASP A 45 -18.73 -1.77 5.05
CA ASP A 45 -19.73 -2.57 5.75
C ASP A 45 -21.02 -1.77 5.99
N ASP A 46 -20.90 -0.50 6.41
CA ASP A 46 -22.06 0.39 6.58
C ASP A 46 -22.79 0.61 5.25
N LEU A 47 -22.06 0.79 4.14
CA LEU A 47 -22.66 0.91 2.82
C LEU A 47 -23.37 -0.39 2.37
N ALA A 48 -22.76 -1.55 2.65
CA ALA A 48 -23.26 -2.86 2.25
C ALA A 48 -24.45 -3.33 3.10
N SER A 49 -24.49 -2.98 4.39
CA SER A 49 -25.55 -3.38 5.32
C SER A 49 -26.94 -2.86 4.95
N ARG A 50 -27.00 -1.79 4.16
CA ARG A 50 -28.24 -1.12 3.75
C ARG A 50 -28.15 -0.79 2.26
N PRO A 51 -28.38 -1.75 1.36
CA PRO A 51 -28.25 -1.53 -0.07
C PRO A 51 -29.18 -0.41 -0.56
N GLY A 52 -28.69 0.37 -1.52
CA GLY A 52 -29.50 1.37 -2.22
C GLY A 52 -30.58 0.70 -3.08
N ARG A 53 -31.50 1.50 -3.61
CA ARG A 53 -32.47 1.00 -4.58
C ARG A 53 -31.76 0.68 -5.89
N SER A 54 -32.27 -0.28 -6.65
CA SER A 54 -31.76 -0.64 -7.98
C SER A 54 -32.16 0.40 -9.04
N ASP A 55 -31.80 1.65 -8.82
CA ASP A 55 -32.02 2.76 -9.74
C ASP A 55 -30.71 3.19 -10.41
N GLU A 56 -30.84 3.93 -11.51
CA GLU A 56 -29.71 4.33 -12.35
C GLU A 56 -28.67 5.17 -11.58
N ASP A 57 -29.12 6.05 -10.68
CA ASP A 57 -28.25 6.85 -9.82
C ASP A 57 -27.38 5.99 -8.89
N THR A 58 -27.98 4.98 -8.27
CA THR A 58 -27.28 4.04 -7.36
C THR A 58 -26.25 3.22 -8.14
N ILE A 59 -26.62 2.73 -9.32
CA ILE A 59 -25.73 1.98 -10.20
C ILE A 59 -24.54 2.85 -10.62
N ALA A 60 -24.79 4.10 -11.03
CA ALA A 60 -23.73 5.04 -11.39
C ALA A 60 -22.77 5.34 -10.23
N MET A 61 -23.28 5.48 -9.00
CA MET A 61 -22.44 5.64 -7.81
C MET A 61 -21.59 4.41 -7.51
N LEU A 62 -22.16 3.21 -7.62
CA LEU A 62 -21.42 1.96 -7.41
C LEU A 62 -20.30 1.78 -8.46
N GLU A 63 -20.57 2.05 -9.73
CA GLU A 63 -19.55 2.00 -10.78
C GLU A 63 -18.46 3.05 -10.55
N ARG A 64 -18.82 4.23 -10.04
CA ARG A 64 -17.82 5.23 -9.64
C ARG A 64 -16.94 4.74 -8.48
N ILE A 65 -17.52 4.15 -7.44
CA ILE A 65 -16.77 3.56 -6.31
C ILE A 65 -15.82 2.48 -6.84
N ARG A 66 -16.32 1.59 -7.70
CA ARG A 66 -15.54 0.51 -8.31
C ARG A 66 -14.37 1.05 -9.15
N SER A 67 -14.60 2.09 -9.93
CA SER A 67 -13.57 2.74 -10.74
C SER A 67 -12.45 3.34 -9.90
N GLU A 68 -12.80 4.09 -8.85
CA GLU A 68 -11.80 4.68 -7.94
C GLU A 68 -11.04 3.60 -7.14
N ALA A 69 -11.73 2.57 -6.64
CA ALA A 69 -11.07 1.44 -5.96
C ALA A 69 -10.07 0.72 -6.87
N ARG A 70 -10.43 0.48 -8.14
CA ARG A 70 -9.51 -0.13 -9.13
C ARG A 70 -8.28 0.74 -9.41
N ARG A 71 -8.45 2.07 -9.43
CA ARG A 71 -7.31 2.99 -9.60
C ARG A 71 -6.35 2.90 -8.42
N ASN A 72 -6.88 2.89 -7.19
CA ASN A 72 -6.06 2.73 -5.98
C ASN A 72 -5.36 1.37 -5.95
N GLN A 73 -6.05 0.29 -6.34
CA GLN A 73 -5.45 -1.04 -6.44
C GLN A 73 -4.24 -1.05 -7.38
N ARG A 74 -4.34 -0.44 -8.57
CA ARG A 74 -3.22 -0.35 -9.51
C ARG A 74 -2.02 0.40 -8.92
N LEU A 75 -2.25 1.45 -8.13
CA LEU A 75 -1.18 2.16 -7.43
C LEU A 75 -0.51 1.25 -6.40
N ILE A 76 -1.28 0.52 -5.61
CA ILE A 76 -0.75 -0.44 -4.63
C ILE A 76 0.08 -1.52 -5.31
N GLU A 77 -0.39 -2.07 -6.42
CA GLU A 77 0.35 -3.07 -7.21
C GLU A 77 1.66 -2.51 -7.75
N ALA A 78 1.66 -1.27 -8.25
CA ALA A 78 2.87 -0.59 -8.69
C ALA A 78 3.86 -0.36 -7.55
N PHE A 79 3.38 0.05 -6.37
CA PHE A 79 4.20 0.19 -5.17
C PHE A 79 4.82 -1.15 -4.76
N ARG A 80 4.03 -2.22 -4.72
CA ARG A 80 4.51 -3.57 -4.37
C ARG A 80 5.62 -4.00 -5.31
N LYS A 81 5.42 -3.86 -6.61
CA LYS A 81 6.43 -4.18 -7.62
C LYS A 81 7.71 -3.37 -7.42
N GLY A 82 7.58 -2.05 -7.17
CA GLY A 82 8.74 -1.20 -6.92
C GLY A 82 9.56 -1.63 -5.70
N VAL A 83 8.90 -2.10 -4.62
CA VAL A 83 9.59 -2.63 -3.43
C VAL A 83 10.29 -3.96 -3.74
N GLU A 84 9.66 -4.85 -4.51
CA GLU A 84 10.26 -6.12 -4.95
C GLU A 84 11.49 -5.90 -5.83
N ASP A 85 11.41 -4.94 -6.77
CA ASP A 85 12.52 -4.56 -7.65
C ASP A 85 13.68 -3.95 -6.84
N ALA A 86 13.37 -3.05 -5.89
CA ALA A 86 14.36 -2.43 -5.01
C ALA A 86 15.07 -3.48 -4.13
N ARG A 87 14.33 -4.44 -3.59
CA ARG A 87 14.89 -5.57 -2.84
C ARG A 87 15.85 -6.38 -3.70
N THR A 88 15.43 -6.73 -4.91
CA THR A 88 16.27 -7.48 -5.87
C THR A 88 17.57 -6.72 -6.19
N GLN A 89 17.48 -5.40 -6.34
CA GLN A 89 18.65 -4.56 -6.59
C GLN A 89 19.60 -4.54 -5.38
N LEU A 90 19.09 -4.45 -4.15
CA LEU A 90 19.90 -4.53 -2.93
C LEU A 90 20.63 -5.88 -2.82
N GLU A 91 19.92 -6.98 -3.07
CA GLU A 91 20.52 -8.32 -3.06
C GLU A 91 21.64 -8.46 -4.11
N ARG A 92 21.50 -7.84 -5.29
CA ARG A 92 22.57 -7.79 -6.30
C ARG A 92 23.77 -6.98 -5.82
N ILE A 93 23.54 -5.82 -5.23
CA ILE A 93 24.62 -4.96 -4.69
C ILE A 93 25.39 -5.69 -3.58
N GLU A 94 24.70 -6.39 -2.68
CA GLU A 94 25.33 -7.18 -1.62
C GLU A 94 26.18 -8.32 -2.20
N LYS A 95 25.68 -9.04 -3.21
CA LYS A 95 26.44 -10.09 -3.90
C LYS A 95 27.69 -9.53 -4.59
N SER A 96 27.55 -8.46 -5.37
CA SER A 96 28.69 -7.82 -6.05
C SER A 96 29.71 -7.30 -5.05
N THR A 97 29.29 -6.75 -3.91
CA THR A 97 30.20 -6.30 -2.84
C THR A 97 30.99 -7.48 -2.25
N THR A 98 30.34 -8.63 -2.09
CA THR A 98 30.98 -9.87 -1.60
C THR A 98 31.94 -10.45 -2.64
N GLU A 99 31.57 -10.46 -3.91
CA GLU A 99 32.40 -10.99 -5.01
C GLU A 99 33.64 -10.13 -5.28
N ILE A 100 33.49 -8.80 -5.30
CA ILE A 100 34.61 -7.87 -5.45
C ILE A 100 35.56 -8.01 -4.25
N GLY A 101 35.03 -8.31 -3.06
CA GLY A 101 35.78 -8.25 -1.81
C GLY A 101 36.08 -6.80 -1.42
N LEU A 102 36.41 -6.58 -0.15
CA LEU A 102 36.89 -5.28 0.27
C LEU A 102 38.38 -5.19 -0.11
N TYR A 103 38.80 -4.15 -0.83
CA TYR A 103 40.22 -3.87 -1.03
C TYR A 103 40.64 -2.77 -0.06
N SER A 104 41.83 -2.89 0.51
CA SER A 104 42.45 -1.82 1.29
C SER A 104 42.81 -0.63 0.39
N SER A 105 43.15 0.52 0.97
CA SER A 105 43.68 1.66 0.24
C SER A 105 45.01 1.39 -0.48
N SER A 106 45.68 0.27 -0.18
CA SER A 106 46.87 -0.22 -0.89
C SER A 106 46.56 -1.26 -1.97
N GLY A 107 45.29 -1.53 -2.27
CA GLY A 107 44.86 -2.46 -3.32
C GLY A 107 44.96 -3.95 -2.94
N SER A 108 45.27 -4.26 -1.67
CA SER A 108 45.29 -5.63 -1.17
C SER A 108 43.89 -6.08 -0.73
N ARG A 109 43.50 -7.31 -1.07
CA ARG A 109 42.20 -7.88 -0.68
C ARG A 109 42.14 -8.02 0.85
N LEU A 110 41.19 -7.34 1.48
CA LEU A 110 40.87 -7.50 2.89
C LEU A 110 40.20 -8.87 3.10
N PRO A 111 40.47 -9.54 4.23
CA PRO A 111 39.79 -10.78 4.56
C PRO A 111 38.27 -10.57 4.62
N ASP A 112 37.51 -11.60 4.24
CA ASP A 112 36.04 -11.54 4.25
C ASP A 112 35.55 -11.07 5.63
N PRO A 113 34.60 -10.12 5.69
CA PRO A 113 34.04 -9.68 6.96
C PRO A 113 33.44 -10.89 7.69
N PRO A 114 33.63 -11.02 9.01
CA PRO A 114 33.08 -12.13 9.76
C PRO A 114 31.56 -12.17 9.56
N THR A 115 31.06 -13.35 9.18
CA THR A 115 29.63 -13.64 9.01
C THR A 115 28.87 -13.04 10.19
N ARG A 116 28.01 -12.04 9.93
CA ARG A 116 27.30 -11.26 10.96
C ARG A 116 26.88 -12.16 12.12
N ALA A 117 27.48 -11.94 13.29
CA ALA A 117 27.09 -12.63 14.51
C ALA A 117 25.59 -12.37 14.74
N ARG A 118 24.82 -13.45 14.92
CA ARG A 118 23.43 -13.37 15.38
C ARG A 118 23.44 -12.53 16.65
N SER A 119 22.67 -11.43 16.62
CA SER A 119 22.46 -10.58 17.80
C SER A 119 22.01 -11.45 18.96
N ASP A 120 22.90 -11.58 19.94
CA ASP A 120 22.70 -12.28 21.19
C ASP A 120 21.71 -11.44 22.01
N ARG A 121 20.46 -11.88 22.05
CA ARG A 121 19.39 -11.24 22.83
C ARG A 121 19.64 -11.60 24.30
N ARG A 122 20.47 -10.80 24.98
CA ARG A 122 20.68 -10.93 26.42
C ARG A 122 19.50 -10.35 27.21
N ALA A 123 19.00 -11.21 28.10
CA ALA A 123 18.39 -10.99 29.42
C ALA A 123 17.29 -9.93 29.56
#